data_AF-A0A436ZYD4-F1
#
_entry.id   AF-A0A436ZYD4-F1
#
_cell.length_a   1.000
_cell.length_b   1.000
_cell.length_c   1.000
_cell.angle_alpha   90.00
_cell.angle_beta   90.00
_cell.angle_gamma   90.00
#
_symmetry.space_group_name_H-M   'P 1'
#
loop_
_entity.id
_entity.type
_entity.pdbx_description
1 polymer ?
#
loop_
_entity_poly.entity_id
_entity_poly.type
_entity_poly.pdbx_seq_one_letter_code
_entity_poly.pdbx_strand_id
1 'polypeptide(L)'
;MNSSMENGIYVIFDHRGEGLNHPPIGRYPVEDLSLSPKPVYSLPSNMGFEFPKWVIEKKDKGCRMKAFGAPVGIHKDQLCAFLLNEREIEDWVVTFRPQHGRDIATIEKEDRSVAWCVEENDDPTRPKRIVMKQLSKGSSNLPDNMLFTFVRMDKDSSR
;
A
#
# COMPACT_ATOMS: atom_id res chain seq x y z
N MET A 1 -3.48 13.58 -18.06
CA MET A 1 -4.19 12.30 -18.23
C MET A 1 -4.42 11.72 -16.85
N ASN A 2 -5.67 11.55 -16.42
CA ASN A 2 -6.02 10.91 -15.15
C ASN A 2 -5.83 9.40 -15.33
N SER A 3 -4.66 8.87 -14.98
CA SER A 3 -4.41 7.44 -15.07
C SER A 3 -5.09 6.76 -13.88
N SER A 4 -6.29 6.20 -14.11
CA SER A 4 -6.93 5.32 -13.13
C SER A 4 -6.09 4.07 -12.95
N MET A 5 -5.96 3.56 -11.72
CA MET A 5 -5.28 2.30 -11.45
C MET A 5 -5.88 1.15 -12.28
N GLU A 6 -5.02 0.34 -12.90
CA GLU A 6 -5.45 -0.81 -13.71
C GLU A 6 -5.57 -2.07 -12.86
N ASN A 7 -6.38 -3.03 -13.34
CA ASN A 7 -6.35 -4.38 -12.80
C ASN A 7 -4.96 -4.99 -12.97
N GLY A 8 -4.49 -5.70 -11.96
CA GLY A 8 -3.31 -6.54 -12.09
C GLY A 8 -2.61 -6.86 -10.78
N ILE A 9 -1.43 -7.46 -10.93
CA ILE A 9 -0.53 -7.82 -9.84
C ILE A 9 0.57 -6.78 -9.72
N TYR A 10 0.75 -6.24 -8.52
CA TYR A 10 1.71 -5.19 -8.22
C TYR A 10 2.57 -5.55 -7.01
N VAL A 11 3.78 -5.02 -6.96
CA VAL A 11 4.53 -4.82 -5.73
C VAL A 11 4.44 -3.35 -5.36
N ILE A 12 4.23 -3.07 -4.08
CA ILE A 12 4.14 -1.71 -3.55
C ILE A 12 5.30 -1.49 -2.60
N PHE A 13 5.96 -0.35 -2.71
CA PHE A 13 7.11 0.01 -1.90
C PHE A 13 6.89 1.34 -1.17
N ASP A 14 7.50 1.48 0.01
CA ASP A 14 7.76 2.79 0.62
C ASP A 14 8.68 3.59 -0.32
N HIS A 15 8.24 4.79 -0.72
CA HIS A 15 8.99 5.62 -1.67
C HIS A 15 10.36 6.06 -1.12
N ARG A 16 10.52 6.14 0.21
CA ARG A 16 11.73 6.67 0.88
C ARG A 16 12.94 5.74 0.81
N GLY A 17 12.77 4.52 0.29
CA GLY A 17 13.90 3.61 0.07
C GLY A 17 14.80 4.03 -1.08
N GLU A 18 15.89 3.28 -1.29
CA GLU A 18 16.80 3.48 -2.43
C GLU A 18 17.11 2.15 -3.13
N GLY A 19 16.98 2.11 -4.46
CA GLY A 19 17.47 1.00 -5.30
C GLY A 19 16.76 -0.34 -5.07
N LEU A 20 17.50 -1.40 -4.75
CA LEU A 20 16.89 -2.70 -4.38
C LEU A 20 16.50 -2.76 -2.89
N ASN A 21 16.75 -1.70 -2.13
CA ASN A 21 16.50 -1.64 -0.69
C ASN A 21 15.20 -0.90 -0.36
N HIS A 22 14.27 -0.74 -1.31
CA HIS A 22 12.96 -0.18 -0.98
C HIS A 22 12.19 -1.12 -0.05
N PRO A 23 11.73 -0.65 1.13
CA PRO A 23 10.89 -1.42 2.02
C PRO A 23 9.59 -1.82 1.32
N PRO A 24 9.31 -3.12 1.11
CA PRO A 24 8.06 -3.52 0.48
C PRO A 24 6.88 -3.38 1.45
N ILE A 25 5.75 -2.95 0.94
CA ILE A 25 4.50 -2.86 1.69
C ILE A 25 3.76 -4.18 1.56
N GLY A 26 3.35 -4.78 2.68
CA GLY A 26 2.59 -6.03 2.66
C GLY A 26 2.42 -6.69 4.02
N ARG A 27 1.94 -7.93 3.96
CA ARG A 27 1.84 -8.82 5.13
C ARG A 27 3.15 -9.57 5.35
N TYR A 28 3.36 -9.99 6.59
CA TYR A 28 4.44 -10.94 6.88
C TYR A 28 4.14 -12.29 6.20
N PRO A 29 5.16 -13.00 5.67
CA PRO A 29 4.96 -14.34 5.11
C PRO A 29 4.54 -15.39 6.16
N VAL A 30 4.95 -15.18 7.41
CA VAL A 30 4.64 -16.06 8.55
C VAL A 30 3.81 -15.27 9.55
N GLU A 31 2.57 -15.71 9.76
CA GLU A 31 1.59 -15.09 10.66
C GLU A 31 0.97 -16.17 11.55
N ASP A 32 0.32 -15.76 12.64
CA ASP A 32 -0.48 -16.66 13.45
C ASP A 32 -1.68 -17.20 12.65
N LEU A 33 -2.24 -18.35 13.06
CA LEU A 33 -3.33 -19.03 12.37
C LEU A 33 -4.74 -18.50 12.72
N SER A 34 -4.86 -17.40 13.47
CA SER A 34 -6.17 -16.81 13.76
C SER A 34 -6.79 -16.18 12.53
N LEU A 35 -8.11 -16.07 12.52
CA LEU A 35 -8.88 -15.34 11.50
C LEU A 35 -8.98 -13.84 11.80
N SER A 36 -8.24 -13.34 12.79
CA SER A 36 -8.21 -11.91 13.09
C SER A 36 -7.63 -11.11 11.91
N PRO A 37 -8.01 -9.82 11.76
CA PRO A 37 -7.44 -8.96 10.73
C PRO A 37 -5.91 -8.98 10.75
N LYS A 38 -5.31 -9.22 9.59
CA LYS A 38 -3.85 -9.38 9.44
C LYS A 38 -3.21 -8.04 9.11
N PRO A 39 -2.34 -7.50 9.98
CA PRO A 39 -1.82 -6.16 9.75
C PRO A 39 -0.91 -6.08 8.52
N VAL A 40 -0.97 -4.95 7.84
CA VAL A 40 -0.07 -4.59 6.74
C VAL A 40 1.00 -3.64 7.26
N TYR A 41 2.24 -3.84 6.78
CA TYR A 41 3.43 -3.13 7.21
C TYR A 41 4.23 -2.63 6.00
N SER A 42 5.09 -1.64 6.25
CA SER A 42 6.33 -1.46 5.52
C SER A 42 7.36 -2.41 6.14
N LEU A 43 7.76 -3.42 5.37
CA LEU A 43 8.62 -4.51 5.83
C LEU A 43 10.10 -4.16 5.64
N PRO A 44 11.01 -4.69 6.46
CA PRO A 44 12.45 -4.51 6.24
C PRO A 44 12.88 -5.08 4.88
N SER A 45 13.71 -4.34 4.14
CA SER A 45 14.11 -4.68 2.76
C SER A 45 15.00 -5.92 2.65
N ASN A 46 15.55 -6.40 3.76
CA ASN A 46 16.53 -7.49 3.83
C ASN A 46 15.96 -8.83 4.33
N MET A 47 14.64 -9.01 4.30
CA MET A 47 14.02 -10.21 4.86
C MET A 47 14.25 -11.51 4.06
N GLY A 48 14.86 -11.46 2.87
CA GLY A 48 15.22 -12.66 2.10
C GLY A 48 14.04 -13.46 1.54
N PHE A 49 12.82 -12.93 1.62
CA PHE A 49 11.60 -13.53 1.06
C PHE A 49 11.19 -12.84 -0.25
N GLU A 50 10.30 -13.47 -1.01
CA GLU A 50 9.68 -12.87 -2.19
C GLU A 50 8.90 -11.60 -1.80
N PHE A 51 8.91 -10.60 -2.68
CA PHE A 51 8.16 -9.36 -2.45
C PHE A 51 6.65 -9.65 -2.30
N PRO A 52 5.97 -9.03 -1.32
CA PRO A 52 4.53 -9.14 -1.16
C PRO A 52 3.79 -8.65 -2.41
N LYS A 53 3.06 -9.57 -3.04
CA LYS A 53 2.23 -9.26 -4.20
C LYS A 53 0.87 -8.74 -3.76
N TRP A 54 0.44 -7.67 -4.42
CA TRP A 54 -0.87 -7.07 -4.30
C TRP A 54 -1.69 -7.37 -5.53
N VAL A 55 -2.94 -7.80 -5.32
CA VAL A 55 -3.93 -7.86 -6.40
C VAL A 55 -4.75 -6.60 -6.34
N ILE A 56 -4.81 -5.88 -7.47
CA ILE A 56 -5.57 -4.66 -7.63
C ILE A 56 -6.76 -4.94 -8.53
N GLU A 57 -7.96 -4.67 -8.04
CA GLU A 57 -9.22 -4.83 -8.77
C GLU A 57 -9.91 -3.46 -8.88
N LYS A 58 -9.88 -2.88 -10.08
CA LYS A 58 -10.54 -1.62 -10.43
C LYS A 58 -12.03 -1.66 -10.10
N LYS A 59 -12.52 -0.56 -9.54
CA LYS A 59 -13.91 -0.23 -9.25
C LYS A 59 -14.28 1.08 -9.96
N ASP A 60 -15.53 1.50 -9.83
CA ASP A 60 -16.02 2.72 -10.50
C ASP A 60 -15.32 3.99 -10.00
N LYS A 61 -15.06 4.08 -8.68
CA LYS A 61 -14.48 5.27 -8.04
C LYS A 61 -13.07 5.07 -7.45
N GLY A 62 -12.50 3.88 -7.61
CA GLY A 62 -11.23 3.49 -7.01
C GLY A 62 -10.82 2.06 -7.37
N CYS A 63 -10.26 1.34 -6.41
CA CYS A 63 -9.90 -0.06 -6.54
C CYS A 63 -10.02 -0.79 -5.19
N ARG A 64 -10.33 -2.08 -5.26
CA ARG A 64 -10.13 -3.02 -4.17
C ARG A 64 -8.69 -3.50 -4.21
N MET A 65 -7.96 -3.29 -3.12
CA MET A 65 -6.58 -3.75 -2.96
C MET A 65 -6.57 -4.99 -2.07
N LYS A 66 -5.87 -6.04 -2.50
CA LYS A 66 -5.77 -7.30 -1.74
C LYS A 66 -4.32 -7.63 -1.43
N ALA A 67 -4.02 -7.80 -0.14
CA ALA A 67 -2.74 -8.28 0.35
C ALA A 67 -2.83 -9.78 0.62
N PHE A 68 -2.04 -10.56 -0.12
CA PHE A 68 -2.00 -12.02 0.01
C PHE A 68 -3.41 -12.65 -0.10
N GLY A 69 -4.15 -12.21 -1.13
CA GLY A 69 -5.51 -12.68 -1.46
C GLY A 69 -6.65 -12.04 -0.68
N ALA A 70 -6.39 -11.40 0.46
CA ALA A 70 -7.41 -10.81 1.32
C ALA A 70 -7.56 -9.30 1.10
N PRO A 71 -8.79 -8.76 1.00
CA PRO A 71 -9.03 -7.33 0.84
C PRO A 71 -8.60 -6.54 2.07
N VAL A 72 -8.12 -5.31 1.86
CA VAL A 72 -7.62 -4.46 2.95
C VAL A 72 -8.58 -3.33 3.31
N GLY A 73 -8.48 -2.87 4.55
CA GLY A 73 -9.33 -1.85 5.15
C GLY A 73 -8.71 -1.30 6.43
N ILE A 74 -9.52 -0.61 7.24
CA ILE A 74 -9.03 0.10 8.42
C ILE A 74 -9.49 -0.62 9.69
N HIS A 75 -8.54 -1.07 10.53
CA HIS A 75 -8.82 -1.63 11.85
C HIS A 75 -7.92 -0.95 12.90
N LYS A 76 -8.53 -0.30 13.90
CA LYS A 76 -7.81 0.43 14.97
C LYS A 76 -6.73 1.39 14.41
N ASP A 77 -7.13 2.23 13.46
CA ASP A 77 -6.29 3.22 12.75
C ASP A 77 -5.09 2.65 11.97
N GLN A 78 -5.05 1.33 11.76
CA GLN A 78 -4.05 0.63 10.98
C GLN A 78 -4.68 -0.05 9.75
N LEU A 79 -3.89 -0.14 8.68
CA LEU A 79 -4.22 -0.97 7.52
C LEU A 79 -4.11 -2.46 7.86
N CYS A 80 -5.20 -3.19 7.67
CA CYS A 80 -5.25 -4.64 7.85
C CYS A 80 -5.90 -5.32 6.64
N ALA A 81 -5.51 -6.56 6.39
CA ALA A 81 -6.18 -7.47 5.46
C ALA A 81 -7.20 -8.32 6.22
N PHE A 82 -8.41 -8.43 5.67
CA PHE A 82 -9.54 -9.09 6.31
C PHE A 82 -9.76 -10.47 5.69
N LEU A 83 -9.55 -11.51 6.51
CA LEU A 83 -9.70 -12.90 6.08
C LEU A 83 -11.18 -13.32 6.03
N LEU A 84 -12.04 -12.60 6.76
CA LEU A 84 -13.49 -12.74 6.72
C LEU A 84 -14.12 -11.52 6.05
N ASN A 85 -15.35 -11.66 5.58
CA ASN A 85 -16.08 -10.53 5.00
C ASN A 85 -16.52 -9.58 6.12
N GLU A 86 -15.79 -8.48 6.26
CA GLU A 86 -15.94 -7.52 7.35
C GLU A 86 -16.34 -6.14 6.83
N ARG A 87 -17.09 -5.38 7.64
CA ARG A 87 -17.57 -4.04 7.28
C ARG A 87 -16.45 -3.01 7.15
N GLU A 88 -15.28 -3.31 7.71
CA GLU A 88 -14.10 -2.46 7.73
C GLU A 88 -13.28 -2.53 6.43
N ILE A 89 -13.65 -3.40 5.49
CA ILE A 89 -13.02 -3.47 4.17
C ILE A 89 -13.34 -2.20 3.38
N GLU A 90 -12.29 -1.57 2.84
CA GLU A 90 -12.41 -0.30 2.13
C GLU A 90 -12.05 -0.43 0.65
N ASP A 91 -12.58 0.48 -0.16
CA ASP A 91 -12.09 0.76 -1.50
C ASP A 91 -11.15 1.98 -1.46
N TRP A 92 -10.14 1.97 -2.33
CA TRP A 92 -9.02 2.91 -2.27
C TRP A 92 -8.86 3.66 -3.59
N VAL A 93 -8.41 4.91 -3.51
CA VAL A 93 -8.01 5.73 -4.66
C VAL A 93 -6.50 5.84 -4.69
N VAL A 94 -5.91 5.35 -5.78
CA VAL A 94 -4.48 5.56 -6.08
C VAL A 94 -4.34 6.80 -6.95
N THR A 95 -3.70 7.84 -6.42
CA THR A 95 -3.45 9.09 -7.15
C THR A 95 -1.95 9.19 -7.48
N PHE A 96 -1.57 8.92 -8.72
CA PHE A 96 -0.18 9.09 -9.18
C PHE A 96 0.28 10.55 -9.07
N ARG A 97 1.56 10.73 -8.72
CA ARG A 97 2.21 12.01 -8.46
C ARG A 97 3.44 12.17 -9.37
N PRO A 98 3.26 12.53 -10.65
CA PRO A 98 4.35 12.60 -11.63
C PRO A 98 5.52 13.51 -11.24
N GLN A 99 5.28 14.50 -10.36
CA GLN A 99 6.31 15.38 -9.83
C GLN A 99 7.31 14.68 -8.89
N HIS A 100 6.94 13.52 -8.31
CA HIS A 100 7.84 12.66 -7.55
C HIS A 100 8.37 11.49 -8.40
N GLY A 101 7.60 11.10 -9.43
CA GLY A 101 7.99 10.15 -10.48
C GLY A 101 6.76 9.43 -11.04
N ARG A 102 6.93 8.73 -12.16
CA ARG A 102 5.79 8.18 -12.93
C ARG A 102 5.00 7.10 -12.17
N ASP A 103 5.70 6.32 -11.36
CA ASP A 103 5.16 5.15 -10.67
C ASP A 103 4.90 5.42 -9.18
N ILE A 104 4.98 6.69 -8.76
CA ILE A 104 4.81 7.12 -7.37
C ILE A 104 3.40 7.67 -7.19
N ALA A 105 2.74 7.27 -6.10
CA ALA A 105 1.36 7.62 -5.83
C ALA A 105 1.06 7.82 -4.34
N THR A 106 -0.03 8.52 -4.04
CA THR A 106 -0.72 8.46 -2.75
C THR A 106 -1.84 7.41 -2.81
N ILE A 107 -2.14 6.79 -1.67
CA ILE A 107 -3.25 5.83 -1.53
C ILE A 107 -4.23 6.41 -0.50
N GLU A 108 -5.41 6.76 -0.96
CA GLU A 108 -6.46 7.42 -0.18
C GLU A 108 -7.66 6.48 -0.04
N LYS A 109 -8.42 6.57 1.06
CA LYS A 109 -9.74 5.94 1.13
C LYS A 109 -10.63 6.49 0.00
N GLU A 110 -11.64 5.73 -0.48
CA GLU A 110 -12.53 6.18 -1.57
C GLU A 110 -13.11 7.58 -1.35
N ASP A 111 -13.53 7.88 -0.11
CA ASP A 111 -14.07 9.19 0.28
C ASP A 111 -13.01 10.27 0.52
N ARG A 112 -11.72 9.93 0.37
CA ARG A 112 -10.54 10.78 0.59
C ARG A 112 -10.44 11.38 1.99
N SER A 113 -11.10 10.79 2.98
CA SER A 113 -11.05 11.25 4.37
C SER A 113 -9.67 11.00 5.01
N VAL A 114 -9.01 9.92 4.62
CA VAL A 114 -7.69 9.50 5.11
C VAL A 114 -6.87 8.86 4.00
N ALA A 115 -5.57 8.79 4.19
CA ALA A 115 -4.60 8.16 3.31
C ALA A 115 -3.63 7.29 4.08
N TRP A 116 -3.01 6.35 3.38
CA TRP A 116 -1.95 5.51 3.93
C TRP A 116 -0.74 6.38 4.27
N CYS A 117 -0.17 6.13 5.45
CA CYS A 117 1.04 6.76 5.93
C CYS A 117 1.89 5.68 6.59
N VAL A 118 3.15 5.56 6.20
CA VAL A 118 4.10 4.72 6.94
C VAL A 118 4.41 5.42 8.26
N GLU A 119 4.21 4.70 9.37
CA GLU A 119 4.55 5.17 10.70
C GLU A 119 6.06 5.48 10.78
N GLU A 120 6.42 6.59 11.44
CA GLU A 120 7.82 6.90 11.69
C GLU A 120 8.32 6.05 12.86
N ASN A 121 9.42 5.35 12.61
CA ASN A 121 10.17 4.62 13.62
C ASN A 121 11.65 4.68 13.22
N ASP A 122 12.50 4.93 14.20
CA ASP A 122 13.95 5.09 14.04
C ASP A 122 14.67 3.75 13.85
N ASP A 123 14.02 2.61 14.12
CA ASP A 123 14.59 1.27 13.92
C ASP A 123 14.29 0.74 12.50
N PRO A 124 15.26 0.74 11.56
CA PRO A 124 15.05 0.26 10.20
C PRO A 124 14.90 -1.27 10.13
N THR A 125 15.22 -2.00 11.20
CA THR A 125 15.13 -3.46 11.25
C THR A 125 13.74 -3.95 11.62
N ARG A 126 12.86 -3.05 12.07
CA ARG A 126 11.49 -3.36 12.47
C ARG A 126 10.49 -3.03 11.37
N PRO A 127 9.41 -3.82 11.23
CA PRO A 127 8.30 -3.45 10.38
C PRO A 127 7.66 -2.17 10.90
N LYS A 128 7.33 -1.26 9.99
CA LYS A 128 6.61 -0.01 10.31
C LYS A 128 5.14 -0.18 9.96
N ARG A 129 4.24 0.25 10.84
CA ARG A 129 2.79 0.14 10.60
C ARG A 129 2.39 1.07 9.46
N ILE A 130 1.38 0.67 8.70
CA ILE A 130 0.68 1.60 7.80
C ILE A 130 -0.53 2.15 8.55
N VAL A 131 -0.46 3.42 8.91
CA VAL A 131 -1.49 4.14 9.68
C VAL A 131 -2.28 5.09 8.78
N MET A 132 -3.48 5.45 9.22
CA MET A 132 -4.36 6.34 8.48
C MET A 132 -4.10 7.81 8.87
N LYS A 133 -3.82 8.66 7.89
CA LYS A 133 -3.55 10.10 8.10
C LYS A 133 -4.37 10.97 7.17
N GLN A 134 -4.90 12.07 7.68
CA GLN A 134 -5.60 13.05 6.85
C GLN A 134 -4.61 13.78 5.92
N LEU A 135 -5.00 13.94 4.67
CA LEU A 135 -4.29 14.82 3.73
C LEU A 135 -4.79 16.26 3.93
N SER A 136 -3.88 17.17 4.27
CA SER A 136 -4.18 18.60 4.31
C SER A 136 -4.56 19.07 2.91
N LYS A 137 -5.84 19.43 2.72
CA LYS A 137 -6.34 19.95 1.44
C LYS A 137 -5.49 21.13 0.98
N GLY A 138 -4.95 21.03 -0.24
CA GLY A 138 -4.17 22.11 -0.85
C GLY A 138 -2.67 22.14 -0.51
N SER A 139 -2.15 21.20 0.29
CA SER A 139 -0.69 21.09 0.45
C SER A 139 -0.07 20.53 -0.83
N SER A 140 0.76 21.32 -1.50
CA SER A 140 1.63 20.83 -2.59
C SER A 140 2.72 19.88 -2.06
N ASN A 141 3.06 20.02 -0.78
CA ASN A 141 4.10 19.24 -0.12
C ASN A 141 3.44 18.09 0.64
N LEU A 142 3.39 16.94 -0.01
CA LEU A 142 2.99 15.69 0.61
C LEU A 142 4.19 15.14 1.41
N PRO A 143 3.98 14.68 2.65
CA PRO A 143 5.03 13.97 3.38
C PRO A 143 5.49 12.73 2.62
N ASP A 144 6.81 12.49 2.55
CA ASP A 144 7.36 11.36 1.79
C ASP A 144 6.88 9.99 2.32
N ASN A 145 6.55 9.90 3.60
CA ASN A 145 5.98 8.69 4.22
C ASN A 145 4.53 8.40 3.80
N MET A 146 3.93 9.23 2.95
CA MET A 146 2.63 9.01 2.32
C MET A 146 2.76 8.71 0.81
N LEU A 147 3.98 8.57 0.30
CA LEU A 147 4.28 8.26 -1.09
C LEU A 147 4.67 6.79 -1.22
N PHE A 148 4.11 6.13 -2.24
CA PHE A 148 4.32 4.72 -2.50
C PHE A 148 4.68 4.50 -3.95
N THR A 149 5.65 3.62 -4.20
CA THR A 149 6.04 3.23 -5.57
C THR A 149 5.32 1.95 -5.96
N PHE A 150 4.69 1.94 -7.15
CA PHE A 150 3.96 0.80 -7.68
C PHE A 150 4.74 0.16 -8.83
N VAL A 151 5.07 -1.13 -8.72
CA VAL A 151 5.71 -1.91 -9.77
C VAL A 151 4.75 -2.99 -10.23
N ARG A 152 4.36 -2.97 -11.51
CA ARG A 152 3.47 -4.00 -12.08
C ARG A 152 4.25 -5.26 -12.44
N MET A 153 3.70 -6.42 -12.11
CA MET A 153 4.37 -7.72 -12.23
C MET A 153 3.79 -8.66 -13.29
N ASP A 154 2.55 -8.43 -13.74
CA ASP A 154 1.79 -9.34 -14.61
C ASP A 154 1.68 -8.90 -16.08
N LYS A 155 2.30 -7.77 -16.42
CA LYS A 155 2.58 -7.43 -17.82
C LYS A 155 4.00 -7.89 -18.09
N ASP A 156 4.15 -8.85 -19.01
CA ASP A 156 5.45 -9.23 -19.53
C ASP A 156 6.24 -7.97 -19.89
N SER A 157 7.50 -7.93 -19.44
CA SER A 157 8.49 -7.01 -19.99
C SER A 157 8.83 -7.47 -21.41
N SER A 158 7.87 -7.37 -22.33
CA SER A 158 8.14 -7.51 -23.76
C SER A 158 8.90 -6.26 -24.20
N ARG A 159 10.22 -6.30 -24.05
CA ARG A 159 11.17 -5.51 -24.81
C ARG A 159 12.11 -6.46 -25.54
#